data_AF-A0ABD5APU9-F1
#
_entry.id   AF-A0ABD5APU9-F1
#
_cell.length_a   1.000
_cell.length_b   1.000
_cell.length_c   1.000
_cell.angle_alpha   90.00
_cell.angle_beta   90.00
_cell.angle_gamma   90.00
#
_symmetry.space_group_name_H-M   'P 1'
#
loop_
_entity.id
_entity.type
_entity.pdbx_description
1 polymer ?
#
loop_
_entity_poly.entity_id
_entity_poly.type
_entity_poly.pdbx_seq_one_letter_code
_entity_poly.pdbx_strand_id
1 'polypeptide(L)'
;EEEVQVYDEFISQFKDSKNEEIQVQMAKAYVYKGITLETLDKPEEEVQVYDEFISQFKDSKNEEIQVKVVKAYFNKGFKLGALDKPEEEVQVYDEFISQFKDSKNEEIQVQMAKAYVNKGITLGTLDKPEEEVLVYDELISQFKDFKNEEIQVRLAKAYVNKGVTLGELDKPEEEVQVYDEFISQFKDFKNEEIQVSVTKAYVYKGITLGALNRPEEEVQVYDKFISQFKDSKNEEIQDAISSVSKKIARNRH
;
A
#
# COMPACT_ATOMS: atom_id res chain seq x y z
N GLU A 1 29.40 -12.95 0.63
CA GLU A 1 30.28 -12.13 1.49
C GLU A 1 31.34 -11.38 0.68
N GLU A 2 32.11 -12.03 -0.19
CA GLU A 2 33.09 -11.34 -1.06
C GLU A 2 32.47 -10.21 -1.91
N GLU A 3 31.27 -10.40 -2.44
CA GLU A 3 30.56 -9.36 -3.21
C GLU A 3 30.17 -8.13 -2.36
N VAL A 4 29.77 -8.35 -1.11
CA VAL A 4 29.43 -7.26 -0.16
C VAL A 4 30.67 -6.40 0.10
N GLN A 5 31.84 -7.04 0.25
CA GLN A 5 33.10 -6.35 0.44
C GLN A 5 33.48 -5.48 -0.77
N VAL A 6 33.23 -5.95 -2.01
CA VAL A 6 33.47 -5.16 -3.22
C VAL A 6 32.62 -3.89 -3.23
N TYR A 7 31.34 -3.99 -2.84
CA TYR A 7 30.47 -2.82 -2.71
C TYR A 7 30.96 -1.87 -1.61
N ASP A 8 31.40 -2.40 -0.47
CA ASP A 8 31.95 -1.59 0.64
C ASP A 8 33.19 -0.80 0.25
N GLU A 9 34.14 -1.44 -0.43
CA GLU A 9 35.36 -0.80 -0.91
C GLU A 9 35.02 0.31 -1.91
N PHE A 10 34.11 0.05 -2.84
CA PHE A 10 33.67 1.05 -3.83
C PHE A 10 32.96 2.24 -3.17
N ILE A 11 31.99 1.99 -2.28
CA ILE A 11 31.24 3.03 -1.56
C ILE A 11 32.19 3.89 -0.73
N SER A 12 33.10 3.26 0.03
CA SER A 12 34.06 3.95 0.88
C SER A 12 35.03 4.80 0.08
N GLN A 13 35.53 4.30 -1.05
CA GLN A 13 36.45 5.02 -1.93
C GLN A 13 35.83 6.29 -2.51
N PHE A 14 34.54 6.26 -2.85
CA PHE A 14 33.86 7.35 -3.56
C PHE A 14 32.89 8.16 -2.70
N LYS A 15 32.83 7.94 -1.38
CA LYS A 15 31.87 8.58 -0.46
C LYS A 15 31.74 10.11 -0.60
N ASP A 16 32.85 10.81 -0.86
CA ASP A 16 32.90 12.27 -0.96
C ASP A 16 32.88 12.78 -2.41
N SER A 17 32.66 11.88 -3.38
CA SER A 17 32.64 12.21 -4.79
C SER A 17 31.49 13.17 -5.12
N LYS A 18 31.82 14.25 -5.83
CA LYS A 18 30.86 15.19 -6.40
C LYS A 18 30.53 14.90 -7.87
N ASN A 19 31.15 13.87 -8.43
CA ASN A 19 30.86 13.46 -9.80
C ASN A 19 29.51 12.71 -9.81
N GLU A 20 28.56 13.25 -10.55
CA GLU A 20 27.18 12.76 -10.61
C GLU A 20 27.09 11.31 -11.14
N GLU A 21 27.89 10.95 -12.14
CA GLU A 21 27.94 9.59 -12.66
C GLU A 21 28.44 8.61 -11.59
N ILE A 22 29.49 8.98 -10.84
CA ILE A 22 29.99 8.19 -9.72
C ILE A 22 28.92 8.07 -8.63
N GLN A 23 28.20 9.15 -8.32
CA GLN A 23 27.11 9.14 -7.34
C GLN A 23 25.97 8.20 -7.75
N VAL A 24 25.61 8.17 -9.05
CA VAL A 24 24.63 7.21 -9.58
C VAL A 24 25.14 5.78 -9.44
N GLN A 25 26.41 5.50 -9.72
CA GLN A 25 27.00 4.18 -9.53
C GLN A 25 27.05 3.77 -8.05
N MET A 26 27.35 4.71 -7.15
CA MET A 26 27.27 4.46 -5.70
C MET A 26 25.85 4.12 -5.26
N ALA A 27 24.84 4.86 -5.74
CA ALA A 27 23.45 4.55 -5.44
C ALA A 27 23.07 3.14 -5.92
N LYS A 28 23.58 2.69 -7.07
CA LYS A 28 23.42 1.30 -7.54
C LYS A 28 24.13 0.31 -6.63
N ALA A 29 25.37 0.59 -6.22
CA ALA A 29 26.14 -0.26 -5.32
C ALA A 29 25.43 -0.47 -3.97
N TYR A 30 24.87 0.58 -3.36
CA TYR A 30 24.07 0.47 -2.15
C TYR A 30 22.86 -0.47 -2.33
N VAL A 31 22.11 -0.30 -3.43
CA VAL A 31 20.95 -1.15 -3.73
C VAL A 31 21.36 -2.61 -3.92
N TYR A 32 22.41 -2.88 -4.71
CA TYR A 32 22.88 -4.24 -4.93
C TYR A 32 23.43 -4.87 -3.65
N LYS A 33 24.17 -4.11 -2.83
CA LYS A 33 24.62 -4.56 -1.52
C LYS A 33 23.45 -5.00 -0.63
N GLY A 34 22.36 -4.23 -0.58
CA GLY A 34 21.14 -4.60 0.16
C GLY A 34 20.53 -5.91 -0.34
N ILE A 35 20.36 -6.08 -1.65
CA ILE A 35 19.82 -7.33 -2.25
C ILE A 35 20.72 -8.53 -1.95
N THR A 36 22.05 -8.35 -2.01
CA THR A 36 22.99 -9.41 -1.66
C THR A 36 22.86 -9.80 -0.19
N LEU A 37 22.68 -8.83 0.72
CA LEU A 37 22.49 -9.10 2.15
C LEU A 37 21.16 -9.80 2.45
N GLU A 38 20.09 -9.44 1.74
CA GLU A 38 18.82 -10.19 1.79
C GLU A 38 19.01 -11.66 1.39
N THR A 39 19.75 -11.90 0.30
CA THR A 39 20.03 -13.26 -0.19
C THR A 39 20.90 -14.07 0.80
N LEU A 40 21.72 -13.38 1.58
CA LEU A 40 22.57 -13.96 2.61
C LEU A 40 21.85 -14.11 3.97
N ASP A 41 20.56 -13.75 4.06
CA ASP A 41 19.76 -13.76 5.29
C ASP A 41 20.41 -12.93 6.41
N LYS A 42 20.86 -11.70 6.06
CA LYS A 42 21.46 -10.74 6.99
C LYS A 42 20.61 -9.47 7.11
N PRO A 43 19.41 -9.57 7.72
CA PRO A 43 18.41 -8.50 7.66
C PRO A 43 18.82 -7.23 8.42
N GLU A 44 19.58 -7.32 9.51
CA GLU A 44 20.07 -6.14 10.24
C GLU A 44 21.14 -5.37 9.44
N GLU A 45 22.04 -6.09 8.78
CA GLU A 45 23.05 -5.49 7.90
C GLU A 45 22.38 -4.84 6.68
N GLU A 46 21.33 -5.46 6.14
CA GLU A 46 20.52 -4.91 5.05
C GLU A 46 19.89 -3.56 5.45
N VAL A 47 19.25 -3.49 6.62
CA VAL A 47 18.67 -2.24 7.16
C VAL A 47 19.76 -1.17 7.31
N GLN A 48 20.92 -1.51 7.85
CA GLN A 48 22.04 -0.58 8.01
C GLN A 48 22.50 -0.01 6.65
N VAL A 49 22.58 -0.84 5.61
CA VAL A 49 22.96 -0.39 4.26
C VAL A 49 21.95 0.61 3.70
N TYR A 50 20.65 0.38 3.91
CA TYR A 50 19.64 1.35 3.51
C TYR A 50 19.73 2.65 4.31
N ASP A 51 20.03 2.60 5.60
CA ASP A 51 20.26 3.79 6.42
C ASP A 51 21.42 4.65 5.91
N GLU A 52 22.55 4.01 5.64
CA GLU A 52 23.73 4.68 5.09
C GLU A 52 23.42 5.32 3.72
N PHE A 53 22.74 4.58 2.85
CA PHE A 53 22.35 5.07 1.53
C PHE A 53 21.40 6.26 1.59
N ILE A 54 20.34 6.15 2.40
CA ILE A 54 19.34 7.21 2.60
C ILE A 54 20.03 8.45 3.17
N SER A 55 20.83 8.30 4.23
CA SER A 55 21.54 9.42 4.85
C SER A 55 22.44 10.16 3.85
N GLN A 56 23.12 9.41 2.97
CA GLN A 56 24.03 9.98 1.97
C GLN A 56 23.30 10.71 0.84
N PHE A 57 22.12 10.22 0.41
CA PHE A 57 21.50 10.66 -0.85
C PHE A 57 20.10 11.26 -0.73
N LYS A 58 19.50 11.37 0.47
CA LYS A 58 18.14 11.91 0.67
C LYS A 58 17.90 13.31 0.09
N ASP A 59 18.95 14.13 -0.01
CA ASP A 59 18.90 15.50 -0.52
C ASP A 59 19.44 15.62 -1.97
N SER A 60 19.69 14.49 -2.63
CA SER A 60 20.12 14.47 -4.02
C SER A 60 19.08 15.10 -4.94
N LYS A 61 19.54 15.91 -5.90
CA LYS A 61 18.68 16.51 -6.94
C LYS A 61 18.60 15.67 -8.21
N ASN A 62 19.40 14.60 -8.30
CA ASN A 62 19.37 13.68 -9.43
C ASN A 62 18.18 12.74 -9.28
N GLU A 63 17.26 12.76 -10.25
CA GLU A 63 16.02 11.98 -10.21
C GLU A 63 16.27 10.47 -10.17
N GLU A 64 17.30 9.97 -10.88
CA GLU A 64 17.65 8.54 -10.85
C GLU A 64 18.09 8.09 -9.45
N ILE A 65 18.80 8.95 -8.73
CA ILE A 65 19.20 8.70 -7.34
C ILE A 65 17.97 8.81 -6.42
N GLN A 66 17.12 9.81 -6.60
CA GLN A 66 15.89 9.95 -5.80
C GLN A 66 14.99 8.72 -5.90
N VAL A 67 14.79 8.18 -7.11
CA VAL A 67 14.05 6.93 -7.32
C VAL A 67 14.65 5.77 -6.53
N LYS A 68 15.98 5.68 -6.45
CA LYS A 68 16.65 4.63 -5.66
C LYS A 68 16.48 4.88 -4.16
N VAL A 69 16.60 6.12 -3.72
CA VAL A 69 16.40 6.52 -2.31
C VAL A 69 15.01 6.14 -1.82
N VAL A 70 13.95 6.43 -2.59
CA VAL A 70 12.58 6.07 -2.18
C VAL A 70 12.34 4.57 -2.15
N LYS A 71 12.98 3.80 -3.04
CA LYS A 71 12.98 2.33 -2.97
C LYS A 71 13.70 1.82 -1.73
N ALA A 72 14.80 2.46 -1.33
CA ALA A 72 15.51 2.10 -0.11
C ALA A 72 14.69 2.40 1.15
N TYR A 73 14.00 3.55 1.22
CA TYR A 73 13.02 3.81 2.28
C TYR A 73 11.96 2.70 2.34
N PHE A 74 11.38 2.34 1.19
CA PHE A 74 10.35 1.32 1.12
C PHE A 74 10.84 -0.05 1.62
N ASN A 75 11.99 -0.51 1.11
CA ASN A 75 12.58 -1.79 1.48
C ASN A 75 13.03 -1.81 2.94
N LYS A 76 13.62 -0.71 3.45
CA LYS A 76 13.97 -0.56 4.86
C LYS A 76 12.74 -0.74 5.75
N GLY A 77 11.63 -0.04 5.44
CA GLY A 77 10.38 -0.16 6.19
C GLY A 77 9.87 -1.61 6.21
N PHE A 78 9.78 -2.24 5.04
CA PHE A 78 9.34 -3.64 4.92
C PHE A 78 10.23 -4.61 5.72
N LYS A 79 11.55 -4.42 5.67
CA LYS A 79 12.50 -5.26 6.42
C LYS A 79 12.37 -5.07 7.93
N LEU A 80 12.14 -3.84 8.40
CA LEU A 80 11.88 -3.55 9.81
C LEU A 80 10.59 -4.23 10.29
N GLY A 81 9.52 -4.20 9.50
CA GLY A 81 8.30 -4.95 9.79
C GLY A 81 8.56 -6.47 9.90
N ALA A 82 9.34 -7.03 8.97
CA ALA A 82 9.75 -8.44 9.01
C ALA A 82 10.64 -8.81 10.21
N LEU A 83 11.33 -7.82 10.79
CA LEU A 83 12.14 -7.95 12.00
C LEU A 83 11.34 -7.69 13.30
N ASP A 84 10.01 -7.60 13.22
CA ASP A 84 9.12 -7.29 14.35
C ASP A 84 9.44 -5.93 15.00
N LYS A 85 9.73 -4.94 14.14
CA LYS A 85 9.97 -3.53 14.53
C LYS A 85 8.96 -2.57 13.88
N PRO A 86 7.65 -2.76 14.14
CA PRO A 86 6.60 -2.01 13.47
C PRO A 86 6.63 -0.50 13.73
N GLU A 87 7.06 -0.02 14.91
CA GLU A 87 7.19 1.41 15.16
C GLU A 87 8.31 2.06 14.33
N GLU A 88 9.43 1.36 14.16
CA GLU A 88 10.52 1.83 13.30
C GLU A 88 10.10 1.82 11.82
N GLU A 89 9.33 0.82 11.39
CA GLU A 89 8.74 0.77 10.05
C GLU A 89 7.85 2.00 9.77
N VAL A 90 6.95 2.34 10.69
CA VAL A 90 6.07 3.52 10.56
C VAL A 90 6.89 4.79 10.43
N GLN A 91 7.92 4.96 11.27
CA GLN A 91 8.80 6.14 11.22
C GLN A 91 9.52 6.28 9.86
N VAL A 92 9.99 5.17 9.29
CA VAL A 92 10.65 5.18 7.98
C VAL A 92 9.69 5.60 6.87
N TYR A 93 8.44 5.12 6.92
CA TYR A 93 7.42 5.56 5.95
C TYR A 93 7.03 7.03 6.13
N ASP A 94 6.96 7.53 7.38
CA ASP A 94 6.72 8.95 7.66
C ASP A 94 7.82 9.86 7.10
N GLU A 95 9.08 9.49 7.31
CA GLU A 95 10.23 10.22 6.76
C GLU A 95 10.19 10.25 5.23
N PHE A 96 9.93 9.10 4.60
CA PHE A 96 9.81 9.00 3.15
C PHE A 96 8.68 9.90 2.61
N ILE A 97 7.47 9.74 3.14
CA ILE A 97 6.29 10.49 2.70
C ILE A 97 6.54 11.98 2.86
N SER A 98 7.02 12.42 4.03
CA SER A 98 7.29 13.83 4.31
C SER A 98 8.33 14.43 3.36
N GLN A 99 9.42 13.71 3.10
CA GLN A 99 10.52 14.20 2.25
C GLN A 99 10.09 14.34 0.78
N PHE A 100 9.25 13.43 0.28
CA PHE A 100 8.94 13.34 -1.15
C PHE A 100 7.50 13.73 -1.53
N LYS A 101 6.66 14.18 -0.58
CA LYS A 101 5.23 14.49 -0.80
C LYS A 101 4.92 15.34 -2.04
N ASP A 102 5.79 16.29 -2.37
CA ASP A 102 5.61 17.24 -3.48
C ASP A 102 6.25 16.76 -4.80
N SER A 103 6.80 15.54 -4.82
CA SER A 103 7.42 14.96 -6.01
C SER A 103 6.40 14.74 -7.13
N LYS A 104 6.80 15.14 -8.33
CA LYS A 104 6.04 14.94 -9.57
C LYS A 104 6.52 13.74 -10.38
N ASN A 105 7.57 13.06 -9.90
CA ASN A 105 8.07 11.87 -10.55
C ASN A 105 7.10 10.70 -10.28
N GLU A 106 6.59 10.11 -11.36
CA GLU A 106 5.56 9.07 -11.29
C GLU A 106 6.03 7.82 -10.53
N GLU A 107 7.29 7.43 -10.68
CA GLU A 107 7.84 6.26 -9.97
C GLU A 107 7.94 6.53 -8.46
N ILE A 108 8.29 7.77 -8.06
CA ILE A 108 8.28 8.17 -6.65
C ILE A 108 6.85 8.17 -6.09
N GLN A 109 5.87 8.65 -6.87
CA GLN A 109 4.46 8.67 -6.48
C GLN A 109 3.90 7.26 -6.29
N VAL A 110 4.26 6.32 -7.17
CA VAL A 110 3.93 4.89 -7.00
C VAL A 110 4.49 4.33 -5.70
N GLN A 111 5.78 4.59 -5.40
CA GLN A 111 6.38 4.11 -4.15
C GLN A 111 5.74 4.75 -2.92
N MET A 112 5.37 6.02 -3.01
CA MET A 112 4.68 6.72 -1.92
C MET A 112 3.30 6.12 -1.64
N ALA A 113 2.52 5.83 -2.69
CA ALA A 113 1.23 5.15 -2.53
C ALA A 113 1.38 3.77 -1.87
N LYS A 114 2.46 3.03 -2.18
CA LYS A 114 2.80 1.78 -1.47
C LYS A 114 3.13 2.01 0.00
N ALA A 115 3.96 3.02 0.30
CA ALA A 115 4.35 3.35 1.67
C ALA A 115 3.15 3.74 2.54
N TYR A 116 2.22 4.55 2.02
CA TYR A 116 0.98 4.85 2.74
C TYR A 116 0.16 3.58 3.04
N VAL A 117 -0.01 2.67 2.08
CA VAL A 117 -0.75 1.42 2.32
C VAL A 117 -0.09 0.57 3.42
N ASN A 118 1.23 0.38 3.33
CA ASN A 118 1.97 -0.42 4.31
C ASN A 118 1.96 0.25 5.68
N LYS A 119 2.19 1.56 5.76
CA LYS A 119 2.08 2.33 7.01
C LYS A 119 0.72 2.11 7.67
N GLY A 120 -0.38 2.17 6.92
CA GLY A 120 -1.73 1.90 7.44
C GLY A 120 -1.86 0.48 8.02
N ILE A 121 -1.40 -0.53 7.26
CA ILE A 121 -1.43 -1.95 7.72
C ILE A 121 -0.60 -2.13 9.01
N THR A 122 0.57 -1.51 9.09
CA THR A 122 1.43 -1.59 10.27
C THR A 122 0.77 -0.89 11.46
N LEU A 123 0.10 0.24 11.26
CA LEU A 123 -0.67 0.92 12.31
C LEU A 123 -1.86 0.07 12.82
N GLY A 124 -2.57 -0.62 11.93
CA GLY A 124 -3.60 -1.58 12.34
C GLY A 124 -3.03 -2.73 13.16
N THR A 125 -1.86 -3.25 12.75
CA THR A 125 -1.13 -4.29 13.52
C THR A 125 -0.67 -3.79 14.90
N LEU A 126 -0.40 -2.49 15.03
CA LEU A 126 -0.06 -1.82 16.28
C LEU A 126 -1.28 -1.45 17.15
N ASP A 127 -2.49 -1.86 16.76
CA ASP A 127 -3.75 -1.49 17.44
C ASP A 127 -3.94 0.04 17.50
N LYS A 128 -3.63 0.72 16.38
CA LYS A 128 -3.82 2.18 16.20
C LYS A 128 -4.81 2.49 15.06
N PRO A 129 -6.07 2.04 15.17
CA PRO A 129 -7.04 2.11 14.09
C PRO A 129 -7.40 3.56 13.68
N GLU A 130 -7.40 4.52 14.59
CA GLU A 130 -7.66 5.92 14.22
C GLU A 130 -6.52 6.52 13.38
N GLU A 131 -5.26 6.19 13.70
CA GLU A 131 -4.10 6.63 12.91
C GLU A 131 -4.09 5.92 11.54
N GLU A 132 -4.46 4.65 11.48
CA GLU A 132 -4.62 3.89 10.23
C GLU A 132 -5.64 4.57 9.29
N VAL A 133 -6.82 4.93 9.80
CA VAL A 133 -7.85 5.63 9.00
C VAL A 133 -7.31 6.95 8.44
N LEU A 134 -6.60 7.74 9.26
CA LEU A 134 -6.00 9.01 8.82
C LEU A 134 -4.98 8.80 7.69
N VAL A 135 -4.15 7.77 7.77
CA VAL A 135 -3.16 7.45 6.73
C VAL A 135 -3.84 7.06 5.41
N TYR A 136 -4.94 6.31 5.47
CA TYR A 136 -5.72 6.00 4.26
C TYR A 136 -6.45 7.22 3.69
N ASP A 137 -6.94 8.12 4.54
CA ASP A 137 -7.50 9.41 4.11
C ASP A 137 -6.49 10.29 3.39
N GLU A 138 -5.26 10.37 3.90
CA GLU A 138 -4.16 11.09 3.27
C GLU A 138 -3.83 10.50 1.89
N LEU A 139 -3.69 9.17 1.77
CA LEU A 139 -3.47 8.49 0.49
C LEU A 139 -4.60 8.81 -0.50
N ILE A 140 -5.85 8.61 -0.08
CA ILE A 140 -7.03 8.83 -0.94
C ILE A 140 -7.06 10.29 -1.42
N SER A 141 -6.93 11.25 -0.51
CA SER A 141 -6.95 12.67 -0.84
C SER A 141 -5.83 13.05 -1.81
N GLN A 142 -4.62 12.53 -1.60
CA GLN A 142 -3.46 12.84 -2.44
C GLN A 142 -3.56 12.23 -3.84
N PHE A 143 -4.09 10.99 -3.96
CA PHE A 143 -3.99 10.22 -5.19
C PHE A 143 -5.30 9.97 -5.95
N LYS A 144 -6.47 10.35 -5.42
CA LYS A 144 -7.79 10.04 -6.03
C LYS A 144 -7.93 10.35 -7.53
N ASP A 145 -7.26 11.39 -8.02
CA ASP A 145 -7.36 11.84 -9.41
C ASP A 145 -6.30 11.23 -10.34
N PHE A 146 -5.35 10.47 -9.80
CA PHE A 146 -4.29 9.83 -10.57
C PHE A 146 -4.87 8.76 -11.49
N LYS A 147 -4.17 8.47 -12.60
CA LYS A 147 -4.60 7.45 -13.58
C LYS A 147 -3.63 6.30 -13.73
N ASN A 148 -2.47 6.37 -13.09
CA ASN A 148 -1.52 5.27 -13.04
C ASN A 148 -2.17 4.05 -12.38
N GLU A 149 -2.16 2.92 -13.07
CA GLU A 149 -2.87 1.70 -12.66
C GLU A 149 -2.37 1.16 -11.32
N GLU A 150 -1.07 1.22 -11.05
CA GLU A 150 -0.49 0.74 -9.79
C GLU A 150 -0.95 1.59 -8.59
N ILE A 151 -1.04 2.92 -8.79
CA ILE A 151 -1.63 3.83 -7.79
C ILE A 151 -3.12 3.53 -7.59
N GLN A 152 -3.87 3.27 -8.67
CA GLN A 152 -5.29 2.92 -8.59
C GLN A 152 -5.52 1.62 -7.80
N VAL A 153 -4.65 0.63 -7.95
CA VAL A 153 -4.67 -0.58 -7.12
C VAL A 153 -4.43 -0.25 -5.64
N ARG A 154 -3.48 0.64 -5.33
CA ARG A 154 -3.21 1.05 -3.94
C ARG A 154 -4.36 1.85 -3.32
N LEU A 155 -5.00 2.72 -4.09
CA LEU A 155 -6.24 3.40 -3.68
C LEU A 155 -7.35 2.40 -3.37
N ALA A 156 -7.56 1.41 -4.24
CA ALA A 156 -8.58 0.38 -4.02
C ALA A 156 -8.35 -0.39 -2.70
N LYS A 157 -7.09 -0.75 -2.40
CA LYS A 157 -6.73 -1.36 -1.11
C LYS A 157 -6.99 -0.42 0.07
N ALA A 158 -6.62 0.85 -0.04
CA ALA A 158 -6.82 1.83 1.01
C ALA A 158 -8.30 2.04 1.33
N TYR A 159 -9.17 2.15 0.33
CA TYR A 159 -10.62 2.22 0.53
C TYR A 159 -11.18 0.99 1.26
N VAL A 160 -10.76 -0.22 0.85
CA VAL A 160 -11.21 -1.45 1.49
C VAL A 160 -10.78 -1.51 2.95
N ASN A 161 -9.50 -1.28 3.21
CA ASN A 161 -8.94 -1.33 4.57
C ASN A 161 -9.53 -0.24 5.45
N LYS A 162 -9.63 1.01 4.97
CA LYS A 162 -10.28 2.10 5.70
C LYS A 162 -11.71 1.72 6.12
N GLY A 163 -12.50 1.12 5.22
CA GLY A 163 -13.85 0.66 5.56
C GLY A 163 -13.83 -0.41 6.66
N VAL A 164 -12.93 -1.40 6.57
CA VAL A 164 -12.79 -2.45 7.61
C VAL A 164 -12.43 -1.83 8.96
N THR A 165 -11.42 -0.96 9.00
CA THR A 165 -10.99 -0.28 10.23
C THR A 165 -12.11 0.57 10.82
N LEU A 166 -12.91 1.26 9.99
CA LEU A 166 -14.09 1.99 10.47
C LEU A 166 -15.16 1.07 11.08
N GLY A 167 -15.37 -0.12 10.50
CA GLY A 167 -16.24 -1.14 11.08
C GLY A 167 -15.73 -1.63 12.45
N GLU A 168 -14.42 -1.86 12.56
CA GLU A 168 -13.76 -2.23 13.83
C GLU A 168 -13.85 -1.14 14.90
N LEU A 169 -13.86 0.13 14.47
CA LEU A 169 -14.09 1.30 15.31
C LEU A 169 -15.57 1.55 15.68
N ASP A 170 -16.49 0.64 15.33
CA ASP A 170 -17.94 0.80 15.51
C ASP A 170 -18.49 2.07 14.85
N LYS A 171 -17.99 2.39 13.64
CA LYS A 171 -18.46 3.50 12.80
C LYS A 171 -19.12 3.01 11.51
N PRO A 172 -20.21 2.22 11.60
CA PRO A 172 -20.80 1.52 10.45
C PRO A 172 -21.38 2.46 9.38
N GLU A 173 -21.86 3.66 9.73
CA GLU A 173 -22.35 4.62 8.73
C GLU A 173 -21.19 5.27 7.94
N GLU A 174 -20.03 5.49 8.57
CA GLU A 174 -18.82 5.98 7.88
C GLU A 174 -18.24 4.89 6.98
N GLU A 175 -18.21 3.64 7.45
CA GLU A 175 -17.82 2.47 6.64
C GLU A 175 -18.67 2.36 5.37
N VAL A 176 -20.00 2.44 5.50
CA VAL A 176 -20.93 2.39 4.36
C VAL A 176 -20.65 3.52 3.37
N GLN A 177 -20.38 4.74 3.84
CA GLN A 177 -20.05 5.89 3.00
C GLN A 177 -18.74 5.68 2.22
N VAL A 178 -17.70 5.18 2.87
CA VAL A 178 -16.41 4.87 2.24
C VAL A 178 -16.56 3.83 1.14
N TYR A 179 -17.35 2.77 1.37
CA TYR A 179 -17.62 1.78 0.34
C TYR A 179 -18.48 2.33 -0.80
N ASP A 180 -19.43 3.22 -0.53
CA ASP A 180 -20.20 3.88 -1.59
C ASP A 180 -19.34 4.76 -2.49
N GLU A 181 -18.44 5.56 -1.92
CA GLU A 181 -17.49 6.37 -2.67
C GLU A 181 -16.60 5.48 -3.55
N PHE A 182 -15.99 4.45 -2.94
CA PHE A 182 -15.11 3.52 -3.64
C PHE A 182 -15.81 2.78 -4.79
N ILE A 183 -16.98 2.19 -4.54
CA ILE A 183 -17.76 1.49 -5.57
C ILE A 183 -18.12 2.45 -6.71
N SER A 184 -18.58 3.66 -6.39
CA SER A 184 -18.93 4.66 -7.40
C SER A 184 -17.75 4.99 -8.32
N GLN A 185 -16.55 5.14 -7.74
CA GLN A 185 -15.33 5.49 -8.47
C GLN A 185 -14.74 4.31 -9.26
N PHE A 186 -14.78 3.08 -8.72
CA PHE A 186 -14.01 1.94 -9.25
C PHE A 186 -14.83 0.84 -9.94
N LYS A 187 -16.17 0.86 -9.89
CA LYS A 187 -17.03 -0.20 -10.44
C LYS A 187 -16.74 -0.60 -11.89
N ASP A 188 -16.31 0.33 -12.73
CA ASP A 188 -16.12 0.10 -14.16
C ASP A 188 -14.69 -0.32 -14.55
N PHE A 189 -13.77 -0.37 -13.57
CA PHE A 189 -12.39 -0.79 -13.79
C PHE A 189 -12.30 -2.26 -14.24
N LYS A 190 -11.34 -2.52 -15.14
CA LYS A 190 -11.11 -3.85 -15.74
C LYS A 190 -9.94 -4.62 -15.13
N ASN A 191 -9.10 -3.94 -14.34
CA ASN A 191 -8.05 -4.59 -13.59
C ASN A 191 -8.66 -5.56 -12.56
N GLU A 192 -8.20 -6.81 -12.56
CA GLU A 192 -8.80 -7.88 -11.75
C GLU A 192 -8.63 -7.65 -10.24
N GLU A 193 -7.48 -7.13 -9.79
CA GLU A 193 -7.23 -6.83 -8.38
C GLU A 193 -8.16 -5.72 -7.85
N ILE A 194 -8.43 -4.71 -8.68
CA ILE A 194 -9.43 -3.68 -8.37
C ILE A 194 -10.83 -4.29 -8.35
N GLN A 195 -11.19 -5.18 -9.29
CA GLN A 195 -12.50 -5.84 -9.29
C GLN A 195 -12.73 -6.71 -8.06
N VAL A 196 -11.70 -7.42 -7.58
CA VAL A 196 -11.73 -8.15 -6.31
C VAL A 196 -11.94 -7.18 -5.15
N SER A 197 -11.28 -6.03 -5.14
CA SER A 197 -11.45 -5.00 -4.11
C SER A 197 -12.88 -4.42 -4.12
N VAL A 198 -13.41 -4.09 -5.29
CA VAL A 198 -14.81 -3.62 -5.45
C VAL A 198 -15.79 -4.70 -4.97
N THR A 199 -15.50 -5.97 -5.25
CA THR A 199 -16.30 -7.11 -4.75
C THR A 199 -16.31 -7.15 -3.22
N LYS A 200 -15.15 -7.02 -2.58
CA LYS A 200 -15.06 -6.95 -1.11
C LYS A 200 -15.88 -5.80 -0.55
N ALA A 201 -15.79 -4.61 -1.14
CA ALA A 201 -16.58 -3.45 -0.72
C ALA A 201 -18.09 -3.68 -0.82
N TYR A 202 -18.59 -4.29 -1.90
CA TYR A 202 -19.99 -4.67 -2.00
C TYR A 202 -20.42 -5.64 -0.89
N VAL A 203 -19.59 -6.65 -0.60
CA VAL A 203 -19.87 -7.66 0.41
C VAL A 203 -19.90 -7.04 1.81
N TYR A 204 -18.86 -6.30 2.18
CA TYR A 204 -18.74 -5.66 3.49
C TYR A 204 -19.83 -4.62 3.70
N LYS A 205 -20.07 -3.74 2.72
CA LYS A 205 -21.19 -2.80 2.77
C LYS A 205 -22.54 -3.48 3.05
N GLY A 206 -22.83 -4.59 2.38
CA GLY A 206 -24.06 -5.34 2.63
C GLY A 206 -24.13 -5.97 4.02
N ILE A 207 -22.99 -6.48 4.53
CA ILE A 207 -22.90 -7.00 5.91
C ILE A 207 -23.20 -5.88 6.91
N THR A 208 -22.58 -4.71 6.76
CA THR A 208 -22.77 -3.55 7.64
C THR A 208 -24.20 -3.04 7.59
N LEU A 209 -24.81 -2.94 6.41
CA LEU A 209 -26.24 -2.57 6.28
C LEU A 209 -27.17 -3.57 6.99
N GLY A 210 -26.88 -4.86 6.91
CA GLY A 210 -27.61 -5.88 7.66
C GLY A 210 -27.46 -5.70 9.18
N ALA A 211 -26.26 -5.41 9.66
CA ALA A 211 -25.98 -5.12 11.07
C ALA A 211 -26.69 -3.83 11.55
N LEU A 212 -26.85 -2.85 10.67
CA LEU A 212 -27.63 -1.62 10.87
C LEU A 212 -29.16 -1.84 10.77
N ASN A 213 -29.63 -3.07 10.60
CA ASN A 213 -31.04 -3.40 10.40
C ASN A 213 -31.68 -2.66 9.20
N ARG A 214 -30.93 -2.57 8.09
CA ARG A 214 -31.36 -2.01 6.79
C ARG A 214 -31.42 -3.10 5.70
N PRO A 215 -32.27 -4.13 5.86
CA PRO A 215 -32.24 -5.34 5.03
C PRO A 215 -32.62 -5.08 3.57
N GLU A 216 -33.48 -4.10 3.28
CA GLU A 216 -33.82 -3.74 1.90
C GLU A 216 -32.61 -3.18 1.16
N GLU A 217 -31.79 -2.38 1.83
CA GLU A 217 -30.58 -1.80 1.26
C GLU A 217 -29.48 -2.85 1.10
N GLU A 218 -29.30 -3.74 2.08
CA GLU A 218 -28.42 -4.91 1.97
C GLU A 218 -28.74 -5.72 0.70
N VAL A 219 -30.00 -6.09 0.50
CA VAL A 219 -30.43 -6.87 -0.68
C VAL A 219 -30.18 -6.11 -1.98
N GLN A 220 -30.44 -4.79 -2.01
CA GLN A 220 -30.16 -3.98 -3.20
C GLN A 220 -28.66 -3.92 -3.54
N VAL A 221 -27.79 -3.80 -2.54
CA VAL A 221 -26.33 -3.81 -2.71
C VAL A 221 -25.87 -5.15 -3.28
N TYR A 222 -26.39 -6.25 -2.74
CA TYR A 222 -26.09 -7.60 -3.20
C TYR A 222 -26.62 -7.92 -4.60
N ASP A 223 -27.86 -7.52 -4.93
CA ASP A 223 -28.42 -7.70 -6.27
C ASP A 223 -27.61 -6.91 -7.31
N LYS A 224 -27.15 -5.69 -6.98
CA LYS A 224 -26.25 -4.89 -7.84
C LYS A 224 -24.90 -5.59 -8.04
N PHE A 225 -24.27 -6.07 -6.97
CA PHE A 225 -23.02 -6.82 -7.04
C PHE A 225 -23.12 -8.04 -7.97
N ILE A 226 -24.13 -8.89 -7.76
CA ILE A 226 -24.37 -10.07 -8.59
C ILE A 226 -24.57 -9.66 -10.05
N SER A 227 -25.43 -8.66 -10.31
CA SER A 227 -25.69 -8.21 -11.67
C SER A 227 -24.44 -7.70 -12.38
N GLN A 228 -23.56 -7.00 -11.66
CA GLN A 228 -22.35 -6.41 -12.21
C GLN A 228 -21.30 -7.48 -12.56
N PHE A 229 -21.17 -8.51 -11.73
CA PHE A 229 -20.09 -9.50 -11.83
C PHE A 229 -20.54 -10.91 -12.24
N LYS A 230 -21.81 -11.11 -12.63
CA LYS A 230 -22.38 -12.41 -13.02
C LYS A 230 -21.55 -13.20 -14.05
N ASP A 231 -20.89 -12.49 -14.96
CA ASP A 231 -20.11 -13.07 -16.06
C ASP A 231 -18.59 -13.10 -15.76
N SER A 232 -18.19 -12.72 -14.54
CA SER A 232 -16.79 -12.77 -14.10
C SER A 232 -16.26 -14.19 -14.15
N LYS A 233 -14.99 -14.37 -14.51
CA LYS A 233 -14.31 -15.69 -14.46
C LYS A 233 -13.35 -15.80 -13.28
N ASN A 234 -13.20 -14.73 -12.51
CA ASN A 234 -12.34 -14.72 -11.34
C ASN A 234 -12.99 -15.54 -10.21
N GLU A 235 -12.25 -16.50 -9.66
CA GLU A 235 -12.75 -17.47 -8.68
C GLU A 235 -13.21 -16.79 -7.39
N GLU A 236 -12.46 -15.83 -6.86
CA GLU A 236 -12.84 -15.10 -5.63
C GLU A 236 -14.17 -14.36 -5.80
N ILE A 237 -14.38 -13.77 -6.98
CA ILE A 237 -15.63 -13.07 -7.30
C ILE A 237 -16.80 -14.06 -7.41
N GLN A 238 -16.58 -15.23 -8.01
CA GLN A 238 -17.61 -16.28 -8.12
C GLN A 238 -17.98 -16.89 -6.77
N ASP A 239 -17.01 -17.07 -5.88
CA ASP A 239 -17.24 -17.52 -4.51
C ASP A 239 -18.02 -16.48 -3.69
N ALA A 240 -17.71 -15.20 -3.87
CA ALA A 240 -18.47 -14.11 -3.26
C ALA A 240 -19.92 -14.07 -3.78
N ILE A 241 -20.15 -14.19 -5.09
CA ILE A 241 -21.50 -14.27 -5.69
C ILE A 241 -22.28 -15.44 -5.09
N SER A 242 -21.65 -16.61 -4.98
CA SER A 242 -22.26 -17.81 -4.41
C SER A 242 -22.65 -17.62 -2.94
N SER A 243 -21.79 -16.97 -2.17
CA SER A 243 -22.00 -16.70 -0.73
C SER A 243 -23.14 -15.69 -0.52
N VAL A 244 -23.11 -14.59 -1.26
CA VAL A 244 -24.14 -13.55 -1.22
C VAL A 244 -25.51 -14.08 -1.69
N SER A 245 -25.55 -14.86 -2.76
CA SER A 245 -26.80 -15.46 -3.28
C SER A 245 -27.47 -16.35 -2.24
N LYS A 246 -26.70 -17.14 -1.49
CA LYS A 246 -27.21 -17.96 -0.37
C LYS A 246 -27.77 -17.10 0.76
N LYS A 247 -27.14 -15.95 1.06
CA LYS A 247 -27.59 -15.03 2.11
C LYS A 247 -28.92 -14.35 1.74
N ILE A 248 -29.05 -13.83 0.51
CA ILE A 248 -30.31 -13.26 0.00
C ILE A 248 -31.45 -14.29 0.06
N ALA A 249 -31.19 -15.54 -0.35
CA ALA A 249 -32.19 -16.60 -0.32
C ALA A 249 -32.72 -16.89 1.10
N ARG A 250 -31.86 -16.78 2.13
CA ARG A 250 -32.27 -16.94 3.53
C ARG A 250 -33.09 -15.75 4.03
N ASN A 251 -32.75 -14.53 3.64
CA ASN A 251 -33.42 -13.31 4.12
C ASN A 251 -34.80 -13.07 3.45
N ARG A 252 -35.12 -13.76 2.35
CA ARG A 252 -36.41 -13.66 1.65
C ARG A 252 -37.48 -14.65 2.19
N HIS A 253 -37.16 -15.45 3.20
CA HIS A 253 -38.05 -16.43 3.84
C HIS A 253 -38.31 -16.08 5.30
#